data_AF-A0AAU9NXC0-F1
#
_entry.id   AF-A0AAU9NXC0-F1
#
_cell.length_a   1.000
_cell.length_b   1.000
_cell.length_c   1.000
_cell.angle_alpha   90.00
_cell.angle_beta   90.00
_cell.angle_gamma   90.00
#
_symmetry.space_group_name_H-M   'P 1'
#
loop_
_entity.id
_entity.type
_entity.pdbx_description
1 polymer ?
#
loop_
_entity_poly.entity_id
_entity_poly.type
_entity_poly.pdbx_seq_one_letter_code
_entity_poly.pdbx_strand_id
1 'polypeptide(L)'
;MSEEGETEVIHSWSAPRSLSTSLMYSFAQRDDTEVLDEPLYAHYLRVTGVDRPYREELLSKMESDGNKVVKNIIYGPGKKNYRYCKHIAKVRLPGLSDDLTKKGKHFILIRNPIDSLQSFDKVVPSSFHELGLADLVSVYSELSASGNPPPILDVAHLQQHPEAALRGLCEDLDIPFQDSMLKWEAGPKSVDGIWAPWWYKSVHKSTGFVQPVKYRPPFPPSLYDVLEQSLPFYNMLKSLPRSTRFPKIPTPSLPVATNEKILVWVGDELLPRVNAMVSVFDSVVQGGDSVWEGLRIYNGKVFKLEEHLDRMFDSAKALAFNNVPTRDEIKEAIFKTLIRNGMFDNAHIRLSLTRGKKVTSGMSPGFNLYGCTLIVLAEWKPPVYDNTKGITLVTATTRRNSPNNLDSKIHHNNLLNNILAKIEGNNANADDAIMLDKDGYVSETNATNIFLVKKGIVMTPHADYCLPGITRATVMELVKKEKLVLEERRISLSEFHTADEVWTTGTMGELSPVVRIDGRVIASLNPEITQHRHWNGERDGS
;
A
#
# COMPACT_ATOMS: atom_id res chain seq x y z
N MET A 1 -24.74 47.93 2.97
CA MET A 1 -23.44 47.72 3.66
C MET A 1 -23.28 46.22 3.78
N SER A 2 -22.61 45.60 2.80
CA SER A 2 -22.20 44.20 2.88
C SER A 2 -21.09 44.10 3.92
N GLU A 3 -21.17 43.15 4.84
CA GLU A 3 -20.08 42.79 5.74
C GLU A 3 -18.82 42.53 4.90
N GLU A 4 -17.78 43.36 5.08
CA GLU A 4 -16.48 43.14 4.45
C GLU A 4 -15.87 41.87 5.06
N GLY A 5 -16.02 40.74 4.37
CA GLY A 5 -15.34 39.50 4.72
C GLY A 5 -13.82 39.69 4.64
N GLU A 6 -13.10 39.18 5.64
CA GLU A 6 -11.64 39.21 5.69
C GLU A 6 -11.05 38.46 4.47
N THR A 7 -10.17 39.11 3.71
CA THR A 7 -9.51 38.51 2.53
C THR A 7 -8.62 37.33 2.97
N GLU A 8 -8.89 36.14 2.44
CA GLU A 8 -8.11 34.95 2.76
C GLU A 8 -6.84 34.87 1.88
N VAL A 9 -5.69 34.63 2.51
CA VAL A 9 -4.39 34.64 1.81
C VAL A 9 -4.00 33.24 1.38
N ILE A 10 -3.52 33.09 0.14
CA ILE A 10 -2.99 31.87 -0.44
C ILE A 10 -1.49 32.08 -0.73
N HIS A 11 -0.63 31.33 -0.04
CA HIS A 11 0.81 31.37 -0.20
C HIS A 11 1.31 30.27 -1.14
N SER A 12 1.90 30.68 -2.27
CA SER A 12 2.61 29.79 -3.18
C SER A 12 4.11 29.84 -2.92
N TRP A 13 4.67 28.79 -2.32
CA TRP A 13 6.11 28.69 -2.09
C TRP A 13 6.80 27.93 -3.22
N SER A 14 7.82 28.52 -3.81
CA SER A 14 8.48 27.92 -4.98
C SER A 14 9.98 28.19 -5.05
N ALA A 15 10.71 27.42 -5.85
CA ALA A 15 12.08 27.73 -6.26
C ALA A 15 12.06 28.68 -7.48
N PRO A 16 13.13 29.43 -7.77
CA PRO A 16 13.22 30.18 -9.02
C PRO A 16 13.03 29.27 -10.24
N ARG A 17 12.46 29.82 -11.32
CA ARG A 17 12.25 29.12 -12.60
C ARG A 17 11.37 27.85 -12.49
N SER A 18 10.50 27.79 -11.50
CA SER A 18 9.53 26.70 -11.25
C SER A 18 8.17 26.88 -11.95
N LEU A 19 8.02 27.82 -12.89
CA LEU A 19 6.71 28.24 -13.44
C LEU A 19 5.77 28.93 -12.42
N SER A 20 6.30 29.39 -11.28
CA SER A 20 5.50 30.11 -10.28
C SER A 20 4.83 31.38 -10.83
N THR A 21 5.45 32.09 -11.77
CA THR A 21 4.81 33.24 -12.45
C THR A 21 3.66 32.81 -13.35
N SER A 22 3.77 31.69 -14.07
CA SER A 22 2.65 31.16 -14.86
C SER A 22 1.47 30.78 -13.97
N LEU A 23 1.74 30.22 -12.78
CA LEU A 23 0.72 29.92 -11.78
C LEU A 23 0.11 31.20 -11.19
N MET A 24 0.91 32.24 -10.95
CA MET A 24 0.39 33.56 -10.57
C MET A 24 -0.56 34.14 -11.63
N TYR A 25 -0.21 34.04 -12.92
CA TYR A 25 -1.10 34.49 -14.00
C TYR A 25 -2.39 33.69 -14.05
N SER A 26 -2.32 32.38 -13.82
CA SER A 26 -3.48 31.49 -13.68
C SER A 26 -4.42 31.94 -12.55
N PHE A 27 -3.90 32.19 -11.35
CA PHE A 27 -4.70 32.71 -10.23
C PHE A 27 -5.23 34.13 -10.48
N ALA A 28 -4.49 34.97 -11.21
CA ALA A 28 -4.96 36.30 -11.60
C ALA A 28 -6.14 36.30 -12.59
N GLN A 29 -6.47 35.15 -13.20
CA GLN A 29 -7.66 35.03 -14.05
C GLN A 29 -8.94 34.76 -13.25
N ARG A 30 -8.83 34.46 -11.95
CA ARG A 30 -9.99 34.25 -11.11
C ARG A 30 -10.66 35.58 -10.82
N ASP A 31 -11.98 35.62 -10.87
CA ASP A 31 -12.75 36.83 -10.58
C ASP A 31 -12.73 37.23 -9.09
N ASP A 32 -12.40 36.28 -8.21
CA ASP A 32 -12.43 36.36 -6.75
C ASP A 32 -11.05 36.54 -6.11
N THR A 33 -9.98 36.68 -6.92
CA THR A 33 -8.59 36.68 -6.44
C THR A 33 -7.84 37.92 -6.88
N GLU A 34 -7.11 38.54 -5.96
CA GLU A 34 -6.03 39.49 -6.27
C GLU A 34 -4.67 38.84 -6.04
N VAL A 35 -3.62 39.31 -6.73
CA VAL A 35 -2.30 38.66 -6.68
C VAL A 35 -1.19 39.63 -6.30
N LEU A 36 -0.22 39.13 -5.54
CA LEU A 36 1.02 39.80 -5.17
C LEU A 36 2.22 39.02 -5.71
N ASP A 37 3.07 39.70 -6.48
CA ASP A 37 4.31 39.14 -7.01
C ASP A 37 5.46 39.42 -6.03
N GLU A 38 5.97 38.35 -5.38
CA GLU A 38 7.10 38.35 -4.43
C GLU A 38 7.14 39.54 -3.47
N PRO A 39 6.11 39.75 -2.63
CA PRO A 39 6.00 40.94 -1.79
C PRO A 39 7.15 41.10 -0.77
N LEU A 40 7.82 39.99 -0.41
CA LEU A 40 8.95 39.98 0.53
C LEU A 40 10.31 40.28 -0.12
N TYR A 41 10.38 40.48 -1.44
CA TYR A 41 11.67 40.53 -2.13
C TYR A 41 12.50 41.78 -1.78
N ALA A 42 11.85 42.92 -1.53
CA ALA A 42 12.50 44.13 -1.03
C ALA A 42 13.18 43.92 0.32
N HIS A 43 12.50 43.21 1.21
CA HIS A 43 13.06 42.85 2.51
C HIS A 43 14.30 41.97 2.36
N TYR A 44 14.23 40.96 1.49
CA TYR A 44 15.37 40.10 1.20
C TYR A 44 16.58 40.87 0.67
N LEU A 45 16.42 41.74 -0.34
CA LEU A 45 17.53 42.52 -0.89
C LEU A 45 18.12 43.52 0.11
N ARG A 46 17.27 44.08 0.99
CA ARG A 46 17.73 44.97 2.07
C ARG A 46 18.59 44.22 3.09
N VAL A 47 18.12 43.07 3.57
CA VAL A 47 18.77 42.33 4.66
C VAL A 47 20.01 41.58 4.19
N THR A 48 19.94 40.93 3.02
CA THR A 48 21.06 40.11 2.53
C THR A 48 22.13 40.93 1.80
N GLY A 49 21.79 42.13 1.32
CA GLY A 49 22.69 42.94 0.49
C GLY A 49 22.99 42.32 -0.88
N VAL A 50 22.27 41.29 -1.30
CA VAL A 50 22.47 40.64 -2.61
C VAL A 50 22.31 41.66 -3.73
N ASP A 51 23.30 41.73 -4.60
CA ASP A 51 23.30 42.66 -5.73
C ASP A 51 22.44 42.13 -6.88
N ARG A 52 21.61 43.02 -7.42
CA ARG A 52 20.73 42.79 -8.58
C ARG A 52 20.60 44.09 -9.37
N PRO A 53 20.49 44.04 -10.71
CA PRO A 53 20.42 45.23 -11.55
C PRO A 53 19.30 46.22 -11.20
N TYR A 54 18.22 45.72 -10.60
CA TYR A 54 17.03 46.47 -10.20
C TYR A 54 16.95 46.75 -8.69
N ARG A 55 18.02 46.49 -7.91
CA ARG A 55 18.00 46.57 -6.45
C ARG A 55 17.56 47.94 -5.92
N GLU A 56 18.22 49.02 -6.37
CA GLU A 56 17.93 50.38 -5.89
C GLU A 56 16.52 50.83 -6.24
N GLU A 57 16.09 50.54 -7.47
CA GLU A 57 14.72 50.81 -7.91
C GLU A 57 13.70 50.06 -7.04
N LEU A 58 13.97 48.79 -6.74
CA LEU A 58 13.12 47.96 -5.89
C LEU A 58 12.97 48.53 -4.48
N LEU A 59 14.09 48.85 -3.85
CA LEU A 59 14.11 49.40 -2.48
C LEU A 59 13.47 50.79 -2.41
N SER A 60 13.47 51.55 -3.49
CA SER A 60 12.78 52.86 -3.55
C SER A 60 11.26 52.74 -3.72
N LYS A 61 10.76 51.65 -4.31
CA LYS A 61 9.35 51.50 -4.70
C LYS A 61 8.56 50.53 -3.82
N MET A 62 9.22 49.63 -3.09
CA MET A 62 8.58 48.60 -2.29
C MET A 62 8.92 48.72 -0.81
N GLU A 63 7.96 48.40 0.06
CA GLU A 63 8.21 48.29 1.50
C GLU A 63 9.24 47.18 1.77
N SER A 64 10.31 47.53 2.47
CA SER A 64 11.44 46.63 2.74
C SER A 64 11.42 46.07 4.16
N ASP A 65 10.59 46.59 5.05
CA ASP A 65 10.36 46.00 6.37
C ASP A 65 9.45 44.79 6.26
N GLY A 66 10.04 43.59 6.38
CA GLY A 66 9.33 42.32 6.21
C GLY A 66 8.11 42.17 7.12
N ASN A 67 8.16 42.69 8.35
CA ASN A 67 7.01 42.61 9.27
C ASN A 67 5.89 43.57 8.87
N LYS A 68 6.23 44.75 8.33
CA LYS A 68 5.23 45.64 7.72
C LYS A 68 4.65 45.04 6.44
N VAL A 69 5.47 44.36 5.62
CA VAL A 69 4.98 43.63 4.43
C VAL A 69 3.98 42.56 4.85
N VAL A 70 4.30 41.70 5.82
CA VAL A 70 3.39 40.65 6.30
C VAL A 70 2.09 41.28 6.81
N LYS A 71 2.18 42.25 7.71
CA LYS A 71 1.00 42.84 8.36
C LYS A 71 0.14 43.69 7.43
N ASN A 72 0.76 44.59 6.67
CA ASN A 72 0.04 45.66 5.97
C ASN A 72 -0.18 45.37 4.48
N ILE A 73 0.57 44.44 3.89
CA ILE A 73 0.50 44.13 2.45
C ILE A 73 -0.07 42.73 2.25
N ILE A 74 0.53 41.71 2.84
CA ILE A 74 0.06 40.32 2.72
C ILE A 74 -1.30 40.14 3.41
N TYR A 75 -1.42 40.61 4.66
CA TYR A 75 -2.67 40.58 5.44
C TYR A 75 -3.37 41.94 5.53
N GLY A 76 -3.00 42.88 4.66
CA GLY A 76 -3.68 44.18 4.57
C GLY A 76 -5.11 44.07 3.99
N PRO A 77 -5.88 45.18 4.01
CA PRO A 77 -7.22 45.21 3.40
C PRO A 77 -7.18 44.80 1.92
N GLY A 78 -8.08 43.92 1.50
CA GLY A 78 -8.18 43.43 0.12
C GLY A 78 -9.51 43.79 -0.54
N LYS A 79 -9.54 43.74 -1.87
CA LYS A 79 -10.76 44.01 -2.66
C LYS A 79 -11.46 42.74 -3.14
N LYS A 80 -10.86 41.59 -2.85
CA LYS A 80 -11.22 40.27 -3.36
C LYS A 80 -11.28 39.28 -2.20
N ASN A 81 -11.98 38.17 -2.42
CA ASN A 81 -12.15 37.12 -1.42
C ASN A 81 -10.80 36.46 -1.09
N TYR A 82 -9.97 36.27 -2.11
CA TYR A 82 -8.66 35.65 -1.98
C TYR A 82 -7.53 36.59 -2.39
N ARG A 83 -6.38 36.44 -1.74
CA ARG A 83 -5.12 37.07 -2.13
C ARG A 83 -4.04 36.02 -2.35
N TYR A 84 -3.62 35.84 -3.59
CA TYR A 84 -2.53 34.93 -3.94
C TYR A 84 -1.18 35.63 -3.81
N CYS A 85 -0.30 35.12 -2.96
CA CYS A 85 1.06 35.60 -2.80
C CYS A 85 2.05 34.62 -3.42
N LYS A 86 2.71 35.03 -4.50
CA LYS A 86 3.82 34.29 -5.09
C LYS A 86 5.08 34.52 -4.26
N HIS A 87 5.66 33.45 -3.71
CA HIS A 87 6.91 33.51 -2.95
C HIS A 87 7.99 32.63 -3.60
N ILE A 88 9.23 33.11 -3.50
CA ILE A 88 10.43 32.28 -3.68
C ILE A 88 10.93 31.88 -2.31
N ALA A 89 11.09 30.59 -2.02
CA ALA A 89 11.32 30.11 -0.65
C ALA A 89 12.54 30.75 0.03
N LYS A 90 13.65 30.95 -0.70
CA LYS A 90 14.87 31.59 -0.17
C LYS A 90 14.69 33.05 0.27
N VAL A 91 13.62 33.72 -0.19
CA VAL A 91 13.29 35.11 0.19
C VAL A 91 12.71 35.15 1.60
N ARG A 92 12.26 34.01 2.14
CA ARG A 92 11.76 33.89 3.51
C ARG A 92 12.93 33.84 4.50
N LEU A 93 13.34 35.02 4.96
CA LEU A 93 14.40 35.15 5.96
C LEU A 93 13.85 34.90 7.39
N PRO A 94 14.70 34.48 8.34
CA PRO A 94 14.34 34.43 9.76
C PRO A 94 13.94 35.81 10.30
N GLY A 95 13.09 35.84 11.33
CA GLY A 95 12.68 37.08 12.01
C GLY A 95 11.45 37.78 11.40
N LEU A 96 10.84 37.17 10.38
CA LEU A 96 9.50 37.52 9.93
C LEU A 96 8.44 37.05 10.94
N SER A 97 7.33 37.76 10.99
CA SER A 97 6.19 37.45 11.86
C SER A 97 5.66 36.03 11.60
N ASP A 98 5.39 35.30 12.68
CA ASP A 98 4.74 33.98 12.65
C ASP A 98 3.40 33.97 11.91
N ASP A 99 2.74 35.13 11.75
CA ASP A 99 1.53 35.25 10.94
C ASP A 99 1.75 34.75 9.51
N LEU A 100 2.97 34.84 8.98
CA LEU A 100 3.32 34.34 7.65
C LEU A 100 3.22 32.82 7.51
N THR A 101 3.33 32.05 8.60
CA THR A 101 3.25 30.58 8.59
C THR A 101 2.03 30.03 9.33
N LYS A 102 1.44 30.80 10.24
CA LYS A 102 0.26 30.39 11.02
C LYS A 102 -1.07 30.77 10.37
N LYS A 103 -1.09 31.76 9.49
CA LYS A 103 -2.31 32.24 8.82
C LYS A 103 -2.25 31.93 7.33
N GLY A 104 -3.43 31.94 6.71
CA GLY A 104 -3.59 31.69 5.29
C GLY A 104 -3.43 30.22 4.91
N LYS A 105 -3.66 29.95 3.62
CA LYS A 105 -3.51 28.64 3.01
C LYS A 105 -2.14 28.56 2.34
N HIS A 106 -1.43 27.45 2.47
CA HIS A 106 -0.08 27.29 1.91
C HIS A 106 -0.02 26.11 0.96
N PHE A 107 0.71 26.25 -0.14
CA PHE A 107 1.13 25.11 -0.96
C PHE A 107 2.55 25.31 -1.48
N ILE A 108 3.18 24.21 -1.90
CA ILE A 108 4.54 24.18 -2.41
C ILE A 108 4.53 23.77 -3.88
N LEU A 109 5.13 24.58 -4.74
CA LEU A 109 5.34 24.29 -6.15
C LEU A 109 6.76 23.78 -6.37
N ILE A 110 6.87 22.51 -6.80
CA ILE A 110 8.16 21.88 -7.10
C ILE A 110 8.36 21.70 -8.59
N ARG A 111 9.61 21.82 -9.03
CA ARG A 111 10.05 21.53 -10.39
C ARG A 111 11.36 20.77 -10.34
N ASN A 112 11.51 19.75 -11.17
CA ASN A 112 12.75 19.00 -11.26
C ASN A 112 13.91 19.96 -11.61
N PRO A 113 15.01 19.99 -10.83
CA PRO A 113 16.14 20.88 -11.10
C PRO A 113 16.73 20.68 -12.51
N ILE A 114 16.64 19.46 -13.08
CA ILE A 114 17.08 19.21 -14.47
C ILE A 114 16.31 20.05 -15.50
N ASP A 115 15.08 20.46 -15.18
CA ASP A 115 14.18 21.23 -16.05
C ASP A 115 14.35 22.75 -15.89
N SER A 116 14.82 23.20 -14.73
CA SER A 116 14.91 24.62 -14.38
C SER A 116 16.33 25.17 -14.51
N LEU A 117 17.36 24.37 -14.19
CA LEU A 117 18.72 24.84 -13.92
C LEU A 117 19.37 25.56 -15.10
N GLN A 118 19.32 24.98 -16.30
CA GLN A 118 19.86 25.61 -17.52
C GLN A 118 19.24 26.97 -17.82
N SER A 119 17.97 27.15 -17.48
CA SER A 119 17.26 28.41 -17.73
C SER A 119 17.48 29.43 -16.61
N PHE A 120 17.78 28.94 -15.41
CA PHE A 120 18.14 29.75 -14.27
C PHE A 120 19.55 30.36 -14.43
N ASP A 121 20.51 29.52 -14.84
CA ASP A 121 21.91 29.90 -15.03
C ASP A 121 22.11 31.02 -16.07
N LYS A 122 21.19 31.15 -17.03
CA LYS A 122 21.18 32.25 -18.02
C LYS A 122 20.84 33.62 -17.43
N VAL A 123 20.25 33.67 -16.24
CA VAL A 123 19.79 34.91 -15.60
C VAL A 123 20.70 35.29 -14.44
N VAL A 124 21.07 34.32 -13.60
CA VAL A 124 21.97 34.48 -12.46
C VAL A 124 22.86 33.25 -12.37
N PRO A 125 24.17 33.39 -12.04
CA PRO A 125 25.05 32.25 -11.83
C PRO A 125 24.43 31.23 -10.87
N SER A 126 24.30 29.99 -11.33
CA SER A 126 23.63 28.96 -10.56
C SER A 126 24.50 28.45 -9.40
N SER A 127 23.87 28.28 -8.24
CA SER A 127 24.45 27.59 -7.09
C SER A 127 23.33 26.89 -6.32
N PHE A 128 23.70 25.92 -5.47
CA PHE A 128 22.75 25.22 -4.62
C PHE A 128 21.89 26.18 -3.77
N HIS A 129 22.53 27.17 -3.16
CA HIS A 129 21.86 28.20 -2.36
C HIS A 129 20.96 29.10 -3.21
N GLU A 130 21.36 29.45 -4.43
CA GLU A 130 20.57 30.31 -5.31
C GLU A 130 19.28 29.62 -5.83
N LEU A 131 19.25 28.28 -5.92
CA LEU A 131 18.07 27.52 -6.30
C LEU A 131 17.01 27.41 -5.20
N GLY A 132 17.40 27.46 -3.94
CA GLY A 132 16.51 27.46 -2.79
C GLY A 132 15.61 26.23 -2.64
N LEU A 133 16.05 25.06 -3.12
CA LEU A 133 15.33 23.79 -2.89
C LEU A 133 15.41 23.34 -1.42
N ALA A 134 16.53 23.62 -0.74
CA ALA A 134 16.64 23.43 0.71
C ALA A 134 15.68 24.35 1.47
N ASP A 135 15.50 25.59 1.01
CA ASP A 135 14.54 26.53 1.61
C ASP A 135 13.10 26.04 1.46
N LEU A 136 12.74 25.44 0.32
CA LEU A 136 11.41 24.82 0.15
C LEU A 136 11.18 23.68 1.15
N VAL A 137 12.20 22.86 1.39
CA VAL A 137 12.17 21.80 2.40
C VAL A 137 12.02 22.37 3.81
N SER A 138 12.71 23.48 4.10
CA SER A 138 12.58 24.19 5.38
C SER A 138 11.15 24.70 5.57
N VAL A 139 10.57 25.34 4.55
CA VAL A 139 9.18 25.81 4.58
C VAL A 139 8.20 24.65 4.78
N TYR A 140 8.37 23.54 4.06
CA TYR A 140 7.55 22.34 4.24
C TYR A 140 7.60 21.83 5.68
N SER A 141 8.81 21.70 6.23
CA SER A 141 9.03 21.16 7.57
C SER A 141 8.36 22.03 8.64
N GLU A 142 8.46 23.35 8.52
CA GLU A 142 7.87 24.28 9.49
C GLU A 142 6.34 24.30 9.44
N LEU A 143 5.76 24.32 8.24
CA LEU A 143 4.30 24.25 8.06
C LEU A 143 3.74 22.91 8.55
N SER A 144 4.46 21.81 8.28
CA SER A 144 4.09 20.47 8.77
C SER A 144 4.16 20.35 10.29
N ALA A 145 5.17 20.94 10.92
CA ALA A 145 5.29 20.97 12.39
C ALA A 145 4.14 21.76 13.05
N SER A 146 3.53 22.68 12.32
CA SER A 146 2.37 23.46 12.76
C SER A 146 1.03 22.70 12.62
N GLY A 147 1.07 21.42 12.23
CA GLY A 147 -0.09 20.53 12.14
C GLY A 147 -0.81 20.52 10.79
N ASN A 148 -0.39 21.37 9.85
CA ASN A 148 -1.02 21.50 8.52
C ASN A 148 0.04 21.33 7.42
N PRO A 149 0.38 20.09 7.02
CA PRO A 149 1.33 19.86 5.93
C PRO A 149 0.79 20.46 4.62
N PRO A 150 1.55 21.33 3.94
CA PRO A 150 1.06 22.02 2.76
C PRO A 150 1.00 21.06 1.55
N PRO A 151 -0.01 21.18 0.68
CA PRO A 151 -0.08 20.43 -0.58
C PRO A 151 1.16 20.70 -1.45
N ILE A 152 1.58 19.68 -2.19
CA ILE A 152 2.73 19.76 -3.10
C ILE A 152 2.25 19.62 -4.54
N LEU A 153 2.41 20.69 -5.32
CA LEU A 153 2.12 20.73 -6.75
C LEU A 153 3.41 20.47 -7.56
N ASP A 154 3.45 19.36 -8.29
CA ASP A 154 4.52 19.06 -9.24
C ASP A 154 4.25 19.72 -10.59
N VAL A 155 5.19 20.55 -11.04
CA VAL A 155 5.13 21.25 -12.33
C VAL A 155 5.02 20.29 -13.51
N ALA A 156 5.64 19.11 -13.45
CA ALA A 156 5.52 18.12 -14.53
C ALA A 156 4.05 17.69 -14.72
N HIS A 157 3.33 17.50 -13.61
CA HIS A 157 1.90 17.18 -13.64
C HIS A 157 1.07 18.37 -14.11
N LEU A 158 1.36 19.58 -13.62
CA LEU A 158 0.69 20.82 -14.05
C LEU A 158 0.82 21.07 -15.56
N GLN A 159 1.98 20.78 -16.15
CA GLN A 159 2.17 20.97 -17.59
C GLN A 159 1.51 19.88 -18.44
N GLN A 160 1.44 18.64 -17.94
CA GLN A 160 0.83 17.51 -18.66
C GLN A 160 -0.70 17.54 -18.58
N HIS A 161 -1.24 17.88 -17.41
CA HIS A 161 -2.66 17.83 -17.08
C HIS A 161 -3.08 19.10 -16.29
N PRO A 162 -3.04 20.29 -16.91
CA PRO A 162 -3.23 21.56 -16.19
C PRO A 162 -4.56 21.68 -15.46
N GLU A 163 -5.66 21.26 -16.09
CA GLU A 163 -6.97 21.28 -15.44
C GLU A 163 -7.04 20.36 -14.23
N ALA A 164 -6.62 19.09 -14.37
CA ALA A 164 -6.64 18.14 -13.26
C ALA A 164 -5.73 18.60 -12.11
N ALA A 165 -4.56 19.14 -12.42
CA ALA A 165 -3.63 19.66 -11.43
C ALA A 165 -4.18 20.87 -10.68
N LEU A 166 -4.82 21.81 -11.37
CA LEU A 166 -5.42 23.00 -10.76
C LEU A 166 -6.70 22.67 -9.99
N ARG A 167 -7.54 21.75 -10.47
CA ARG A 167 -8.71 21.25 -9.73
C ARG A 167 -8.28 20.62 -8.41
N GLY A 168 -7.27 19.73 -8.46
CA GLY A 168 -6.72 19.12 -7.24
C GLY A 168 -6.13 20.14 -6.27
N LEU A 169 -5.37 21.12 -6.77
CA LEU A 169 -4.86 22.20 -5.92
C LEU A 169 -5.98 23.04 -5.30
N CYS A 170 -7.03 23.38 -6.07
CA CYS A 170 -8.16 24.14 -5.54
C CYS A 170 -8.92 23.35 -4.47
N GLU A 171 -9.11 22.05 -4.66
CA GLU A 171 -9.70 21.16 -3.65
C GLU A 171 -8.84 21.08 -2.38
N ASP A 172 -7.53 20.91 -2.53
CA ASP A 172 -6.58 20.87 -1.40
C ASP A 172 -6.55 22.19 -0.63
N LEU A 173 -6.78 23.32 -1.31
CA LEU A 173 -6.90 24.65 -0.72
C LEU A 173 -8.33 24.99 -0.28
N ASP A 174 -9.33 24.12 -0.47
CA ASP A 174 -10.73 24.45 -0.18
C ASP A 174 -11.21 25.77 -0.82
N ILE A 175 -10.92 25.93 -2.12
CA ILE A 175 -11.38 27.05 -2.95
C ILE A 175 -12.05 26.53 -4.22
N PRO A 176 -13.01 27.26 -4.81
CA PRO A 176 -13.66 26.83 -6.05
C PRO A 176 -12.68 26.90 -7.22
N PHE A 177 -12.60 25.86 -8.04
CA PHE A 177 -11.88 25.91 -9.32
C PHE A 177 -12.64 26.78 -10.34
N GLN A 178 -11.92 27.58 -11.14
CA GLN A 178 -12.48 28.38 -12.23
C GLN A 178 -11.78 28.05 -13.55
N ASP A 179 -12.54 27.81 -14.63
CA ASP A 179 -11.98 27.47 -15.95
C ASP A 179 -11.08 28.59 -16.52
N SER A 180 -11.30 29.84 -16.11
CA SER A 180 -10.48 31.00 -16.48
C SER A 180 -9.02 30.83 -16.09
N MET A 181 -8.72 30.02 -15.06
CA MET A 181 -7.36 29.74 -14.60
C MET A 181 -6.49 29.05 -15.66
N LEU A 182 -7.07 28.45 -16.69
CA LEU A 182 -6.33 27.66 -17.68
C LEU A 182 -5.66 28.50 -18.78
N LYS A 183 -6.13 29.74 -19.00
CA LYS A 183 -5.68 30.58 -20.12
C LYS A 183 -5.58 32.04 -19.73
N TRP A 184 -4.57 32.72 -20.26
CA TRP A 184 -4.37 34.16 -20.08
C TRP A 184 -3.90 34.80 -21.39
N GLU A 185 -4.02 36.11 -21.48
CA GLU A 185 -3.46 36.85 -22.62
C GLU A 185 -1.94 36.89 -22.56
N ALA A 186 -1.27 36.85 -23.71
CA ALA A 186 0.17 37.09 -23.79
C ALA A 186 0.50 38.55 -23.42
N GLY A 187 1.77 38.81 -23.13
CA GLY A 187 2.30 40.13 -22.79
C GLY A 187 2.43 40.41 -21.29
N PRO A 188 3.05 41.54 -20.93
CA PRO A 188 3.22 41.95 -19.54
C PRO A 188 1.88 42.16 -18.84
N LYS A 189 1.86 41.97 -17.52
CA LYS A 189 0.68 42.18 -16.68
C LYS A 189 0.93 43.31 -15.70
N SER A 190 -0.13 44.03 -15.32
CA SER A 190 -0.05 45.09 -14.31
C SER A 190 0.39 44.60 -12.93
N VAL A 191 0.26 43.29 -12.69
CA VAL A 191 0.66 42.61 -11.45
C VAL A 191 2.11 42.14 -11.48
N ASP A 192 2.83 42.32 -12.58
CA ASP A 192 4.24 41.96 -12.69
C ASP A 192 5.10 42.82 -11.78
N GLY A 193 5.99 42.17 -11.01
CA GLY A 193 7.01 42.88 -10.26
C GLY A 193 8.01 43.61 -11.17
N ILE A 194 8.73 44.60 -10.62
CA ILE A 194 9.65 45.44 -11.39
C ILE A 194 10.80 44.64 -12.06
N TRP A 195 11.07 43.42 -11.57
CA TRP A 195 12.07 42.50 -12.10
C TRP A 195 11.60 41.73 -13.34
N ALA A 196 10.35 41.89 -13.77
CA ALA A 196 9.79 41.19 -14.93
C ALA A 196 10.63 41.28 -16.21
N PRO A 197 11.28 42.42 -16.56
CA PRO A 197 12.14 42.50 -17.75
C PRO A 197 13.28 41.47 -17.76
N TRP A 198 13.75 41.02 -16.60
CA TRP A 198 14.84 40.04 -16.47
C TRP A 198 14.34 38.60 -16.42
N TRP A 199 13.17 38.35 -15.82
CA TRP A 199 12.71 36.99 -15.51
C TRP A 199 11.58 36.49 -16.41
N TYR A 200 10.71 37.38 -16.92
CA TYR A 200 9.36 37.00 -17.40
C TYR A 200 9.22 36.92 -18.92
N LYS A 201 10.30 37.14 -19.67
CA LYS A 201 10.32 37.04 -21.15
C LYS A 201 9.66 35.76 -21.69
N SER A 202 9.74 34.64 -20.98
CA SER A 202 9.10 33.39 -21.39
C SER A 202 7.60 33.35 -21.12
N VAL A 203 7.14 33.84 -19.96
CA VAL A 203 5.71 33.80 -19.59
C VAL A 203 4.92 34.88 -20.33
N HIS A 204 5.54 36.01 -20.66
CA HIS A 204 4.94 37.02 -21.54
C HIS A 204 4.63 36.51 -22.95
N LYS A 205 5.19 35.37 -23.35
CA LYS A 205 4.86 34.72 -24.64
C LYS A 205 3.84 33.61 -24.51
N SER A 206 3.48 33.20 -23.29
CA SER A 206 2.54 32.10 -23.06
C SER A 206 1.12 32.61 -22.90
N THR A 207 0.17 31.76 -23.22
CA THR A 207 -1.28 32.01 -23.04
C THR A 207 -1.94 30.95 -22.16
N GLY A 208 -1.13 30.14 -21.46
CA GLY A 208 -1.56 28.99 -20.66
C GLY A 208 -0.36 28.11 -20.29
N PHE A 209 -0.63 26.98 -19.65
CA PHE A 209 0.38 25.95 -19.37
C PHE A 209 0.67 25.13 -20.64
N VAL A 210 1.95 24.98 -20.96
CA VAL A 210 2.40 24.28 -22.17
C VAL A 210 3.16 23.02 -21.79
N GLN A 211 2.92 21.93 -22.52
CA GLN A 211 3.67 20.69 -22.33
C GLN A 211 5.17 20.89 -22.55
N PRO A 212 6.03 20.14 -21.83
CA PRO A 212 7.46 20.20 -22.04
C PRO A 212 7.83 19.75 -23.46
N VAL A 213 8.87 20.35 -24.03
CA VAL A 213 9.41 19.97 -25.35
C VAL A 213 9.98 18.54 -25.27
N LYS A 214 9.59 17.67 -26.21
CA LYS A 214 10.00 16.24 -26.25
C LYS A 214 11.51 16.04 -26.40
N TYR A 215 12.20 16.95 -27.10
CA TYR A 215 13.63 16.89 -27.31
C TYR A 215 14.32 17.98 -26.49
N ARG A 216 15.22 17.55 -25.62
CA ARG A 216 16.02 18.46 -24.80
C ARG A 216 17.47 18.42 -25.26
N PRO A 217 18.16 19.56 -25.31
CA PRO A 217 19.60 19.56 -25.48
C PRO A 217 20.27 18.81 -24.32
N PRO A 218 21.47 18.24 -24.54
CA PRO A 218 22.25 17.62 -23.48
C PRO A 218 22.39 18.54 -22.26
N PHE A 219 22.35 17.96 -21.06
CA PHE A 219 22.54 18.74 -19.84
C PHE A 219 24.00 19.20 -19.72
N PRO A 220 24.30 20.49 -19.44
CA PRO A 220 25.67 20.98 -19.42
C PRO A 220 26.44 20.35 -18.26
N PRO A 221 27.61 19.73 -18.49
CA PRO A 221 28.43 19.14 -17.43
C PRO A 221 28.78 20.11 -16.30
N SER A 222 28.94 21.41 -16.62
CA SER A 222 29.23 22.46 -15.63
C SER A 222 28.14 22.64 -14.56
N LEU A 223 26.94 22.09 -14.77
CA LEU A 223 25.81 22.21 -13.85
C LEU A 223 25.54 20.91 -13.07
N TYR A 224 26.39 19.88 -13.24
CA TYR A 224 26.17 18.57 -12.61
C TYR A 224 26.29 18.65 -11.09
N ASP A 225 27.30 19.34 -10.57
CA ASP A 225 27.49 19.46 -9.11
C ASP A 225 26.29 20.13 -8.43
N VAL A 226 25.79 21.21 -9.03
CA VAL A 226 24.61 21.92 -8.52
C VAL A 226 23.36 21.05 -8.63
N LEU A 227 23.22 20.28 -9.71
CA LEU A 227 22.13 19.30 -9.88
C LEU A 227 22.19 18.21 -8.81
N GLU A 228 23.36 17.62 -8.58
CA GLU A 228 23.58 16.54 -7.60
C GLU A 228 23.27 17.00 -6.17
N GLN A 229 23.71 18.20 -5.79
CA GLN A 229 23.38 18.79 -4.49
C GLN A 229 21.89 19.07 -4.32
N SER A 230 21.20 19.41 -5.42
CA SER A 230 19.79 19.83 -5.41
C SER A 230 18.79 18.67 -5.45
N LEU A 231 19.15 17.58 -6.12
CA LEU A 231 18.24 16.47 -6.43
C LEU A 231 17.66 15.78 -5.17
N PRO A 232 18.41 15.56 -4.07
CA PRO A 232 17.87 14.97 -2.85
C PRO A 232 16.71 15.76 -2.26
N PHE A 233 16.78 17.10 -2.25
CA PHE A 233 15.74 17.97 -1.69
C PHE A 233 14.46 17.95 -2.55
N TYR A 234 14.63 17.97 -3.88
CA TYR A 234 13.49 17.79 -4.79
C TYR A 234 12.85 16.41 -4.63
N ASN A 235 13.65 15.34 -4.58
CA ASN A 235 13.15 13.97 -4.43
C ASN A 235 12.43 13.77 -3.09
N MET A 236 12.93 14.39 -2.02
CA MET A 236 12.27 14.37 -0.72
C MET A 236 10.90 15.03 -0.81
N LEU A 237 10.78 16.23 -1.41
CA LEU A 237 9.48 16.87 -1.57
C LEU A 237 8.54 16.07 -2.49
N LYS A 238 9.08 15.43 -3.54
CA LYS A 238 8.31 14.64 -4.50
C LYS A 238 7.79 13.33 -3.91
N SER A 239 8.53 12.70 -3.00
CA SER A 239 8.18 11.41 -2.41
C SER A 239 7.16 11.52 -1.28
N LEU A 240 6.91 12.74 -0.77
CA LEU A 240 5.89 12.97 0.24
C LEU A 240 4.51 12.59 -0.32
N PRO A 241 3.67 11.93 0.50
CA PRO A 241 2.33 11.56 0.08
C PRO A 241 1.57 12.82 -0.31
N ARG A 242 1.02 12.85 -1.52
CA ARG A 242 0.06 13.89 -1.89
C ARG A 242 -1.10 13.82 -0.91
N SER A 243 -1.69 14.96 -0.56
CA SER A 243 -3.01 15.05 0.07
C SER A 243 -4.09 14.59 -0.92
N THR A 244 -3.92 13.45 -1.56
CA THR A 244 -4.90 12.88 -2.47
C THR A 244 -6.00 12.25 -1.65
N ARG A 245 -7.10 12.97 -1.47
CA ARG A 245 -8.43 12.35 -1.41
C ARG A 245 -8.68 11.69 -2.76
N PHE A 246 -8.14 10.49 -2.99
CA PHE A 246 -8.65 9.62 -4.04
C PHE A 246 -10.15 9.43 -3.82
N PRO A 247 -10.99 9.27 -4.86
CA PRO A 247 -12.33 8.75 -4.66
C PRO A 247 -12.18 7.45 -3.87
N LYS A 248 -12.66 7.44 -2.62
CA LYS A 248 -12.57 6.27 -1.75
C LYS A 248 -13.26 5.14 -2.50
N ILE A 249 -12.47 4.19 -3.00
CA ILE A 249 -13.01 2.89 -3.38
C ILE A 249 -13.82 2.44 -2.15
N PRO A 250 -15.12 2.14 -2.29
CA PRO A 250 -15.94 1.74 -1.16
C PRO A 250 -15.21 0.62 -0.43
N THR A 251 -14.95 0.82 0.86
CA THR A 251 -14.28 -0.20 1.67
C THR A 251 -15.14 -1.46 1.62
N PRO A 252 -14.63 -2.59 1.10
CA PRO A 252 -15.40 -3.81 1.06
C PRO A 252 -15.85 -4.20 2.47
N SER A 253 -17.09 -4.66 2.61
CA SER A 253 -17.59 -5.16 3.88
C SER A 253 -16.81 -6.40 4.31
N LEU A 254 -16.37 -6.45 5.57
CA LEU A 254 -15.75 -7.64 6.14
C LEU A 254 -16.81 -8.74 6.33
N PRO A 255 -16.49 -10.03 6.05
CA PRO A 255 -17.41 -11.14 6.34
C PRO A 255 -17.81 -11.22 7.82
N VAL A 256 -16.91 -10.81 8.72
CA VAL A 256 -17.16 -10.68 10.17
C VAL A 256 -16.72 -9.30 10.62
N ALA A 257 -17.66 -8.45 11.03
CA ALA A 257 -17.41 -7.04 11.33
C ALA A 257 -16.42 -6.83 12.49
N THR A 258 -16.41 -7.72 13.50
CA THR A 258 -15.48 -7.63 14.63
C THR A 258 -14.01 -7.77 14.22
N ASN A 259 -13.73 -8.33 13.03
CA ASN A 259 -12.37 -8.43 12.50
C ASN A 259 -11.77 -7.07 12.09
N GLU A 260 -12.53 -5.98 12.09
CA GLU A 260 -12.00 -4.63 11.80
C GLU A 260 -10.98 -4.17 12.84
N LYS A 261 -11.19 -4.53 14.11
CA LYS A 261 -10.43 -4.01 15.26
C LYS A 261 -9.43 -5.01 15.86
N ILE A 262 -9.15 -6.09 15.14
CA ILE A 262 -8.23 -7.12 15.62
C ILE A 262 -6.79 -6.61 15.68
N LEU A 263 -6.05 -7.22 16.59
CA LEU A 263 -4.61 -7.10 16.70
C LEU A 263 -3.93 -8.32 16.06
N VAL A 264 -2.83 -8.10 15.36
CA VAL A 264 -2.07 -9.11 14.62
C VAL A 264 -0.62 -9.05 15.09
N TRP A 265 -0.04 -10.19 15.44
CA TRP A 265 1.39 -10.24 15.78
C TRP A 265 2.22 -10.23 14.49
N VAL A 266 3.21 -9.35 14.39
CA VAL A 266 4.16 -9.29 13.26
C VAL A 266 5.57 -9.02 13.80
N GLY A 267 6.49 -9.94 13.53
CA GLY A 267 7.85 -9.89 14.07
C GLY A 267 7.86 -10.15 15.57
N ASP A 268 8.02 -9.09 16.34
CA ASP A 268 8.11 -9.04 17.80
C ASP A 268 7.01 -8.19 18.46
N GLU A 269 6.09 -7.62 17.66
CA GLU A 269 5.08 -6.67 18.11
C GLU A 269 3.65 -7.12 17.79
N LEU A 270 2.70 -6.65 18.60
CA LEU A 270 1.27 -6.83 18.39
C LEU A 270 0.67 -5.53 17.86
N LEU A 271 0.20 -5.52 16.61
CA LEU A 271 -0.18 -4.33 15.86
C LEU A 271 -1.67 -4.32 15.49
N PRO A 272 -2.34 -3.15 15.41
CA PRO A 272 -3.67 -3.05 14.80
C PRO A 272 -3.69 -3.57 13.36
N ARG A 273 -4.81 -4.17 12.92
CA ARG A 273 -5.00 -4.73 11.56
C ARG A 273 -4.46 -3.83 10.44
N VAL A 274 -4.72 -2.53 10.51
CA VAL A 274 -4.32 -1.54 9.49
C VAL A 274 -2.81 -1.29 9.43
N ASN A 275 -2.09 -1.61 10.51
CA ASN A 275 -0.64 -1.41 10.64
C ASN A 275 0.14 -2.73 10.53
N ALA A 276 -0.55 -3.87 10.54
CA ALA A 276 0.06 -5.20 10.47
C ALA A 276 0.63 -5.47 9.06
N MET A 277 1.88 -5.07 8.85
CA MET A 277 2.56 -5.10 7.56
C MET A 277 3.96 -5.71 7.69
N VAL A 278 4.44 -6.33 6.60
CA VAL A 278 5.85 -6.71 6.46
C VAL A 278 6.57 -5.75 5.52
N SER A 279 7.89 -5.63 5.69
CA SER A 279 8.74 -4.86 4.78
C SER A 279 8.63 -5.40 3.35
N VAL A 280 8.67 -4.52 2.34
CA VAL A 280 8.82 -4.94 0.93
C VAL A 280 10.13 -5.70 0.67
N PHE A 281 11.10 -5.56 1.58
CA PHE A 281 12.34 -6.34 1.56
C PHE A 281 12.21 -7.70 2.26
N ASP A 282 11.06 -8.07 2.80
CA ASP A 282 10.84 -9.40 3.35
C ASP A 282 10.87 -10.47 2.24
N SER A 283 11.49 -11.61 2.54
CA SER A 283 11.55 -12.78 1.67
C SER A 283 10.20 -13.23 1.12
N VAL A 284 9.12 -13.10 1.91
CA VAL A 284 7.78 -13.49 1.45
C VAL A 284 7.30 -12.59 0.31
N VAL A 285 7.64 -11.30 0.32
CA VAL A 285 7.23 -10.33 -0.72
C VAL A 285 8.03 -10.52 -1.99
N GLN A 286 9.34 -10.74 -1.86
CA GLN A 286 10.23 -10.86 -3.03
C GLN A 286 10.12 -12.21 -3.75
N GLY A 287 9.79 -13.29 -3.04
CA GLY A 287 9.82 -14.64 -3.63
C GLY A 287 8.98 -15.69 -2.93
N GLY A 288 8.03 -15.31 -2.07
CA GLY A 288 7.14 -16.27 -1.38
C GLY A 288 7.84 -17.17 -0.35
N ASP A 289 9.07 -16.84 0.04
CA ASP A 289 9.94 -17.67 0.89
C ASP A 289 9.51 -17.60 2.38
N SER A 290 8.54 -18.45 2.70
CA SER A 290 7.88 -18.58 4.01
C SER A 290 7.14 -19.91 4.16
N VAL A 291 6.94 -20.32 5.41
CA VAL A 291 6.10 -21.45 5.82
C VAL A 291 4.89 -20.94 6.59
N TRP A 292 3.81 -21.72 6.64
CA TRP A 292 2.62 -21.35 7.39
C TRP A 292 1.90 -22.55 7.99
N GLU A 293 0.93 -22.29 8.85
CA GLU A 293 0.00 -23.25 9.45
C GLU A 293 -1.38 -22.62 9.60
N GLY A 294 -2.42 -23.45 9.51
CA GLY A 294 -3.79 -23.08 9.81
C GLY A 294 -4.23 -23.72 11.11
N LEU A 295 -4.42 -22.91 12.16
CA LEU A 295 -4.84 -23.36 13.48
C LEU A 295 -6.29 -23.01 13.74
N ARG A 296 -6.96 -23.83 14.55
CA ARG A 296 -8.36 -23.65 14.92
C ARG A 296 -8.53 -23.65 16.42
N ILE A 297 -9.39 -22.77 16.91
CA ILE A 297 -9.68 -22.63 18.34
C ILE A 297 -11.09 -23.15 18.60
N TYR A 298 -11.19 -24.10 19.53
CA TYR A 298 -12.44 -24.63 20.05
C TYR A 298 -12.42 -24.64 21.56
N ASN A 299 -13.46 -24.12 22.20
CA ASN A 299 -13.65 -24.22 23.65
C ASN A 299 -12.39 -23.88 24.49
N GLY A 300 -11.69 -22.81 24.10
CA GLY A 300 -10.48 -22.31 24.76
C GLY A 300 -9.19 -23.04 24.40
N LYS A 301 -9.21 -24.05 23.53
CA LYS A 301 -8.04 -24.84 23.13
C LYS A 301 -7.71 -24.66 21.65
N VAL A 302 -6.42 -24.61 21.34
CA VAL A 302 -5.95 -24.72 19.95
C VAL A 302 -5.89 -26.21 19.59
N PHE A 303 -6.66 -26.62 18.59
CA PHE A 303 -6.73 -28.02 18.16
C PHE A 303 -5.38 -28.46 17.57
N LYS A 304 -4.83 -29.57 18.10
CA LYS A 304 -3.59 -30.22 17.61
C LYS A 304 -2.38 -29.27 17.48
N LEU A 305 -2.22 -28.35 18.44
CA LEU A 305 -1.20 -27.30 18.39
C LEU A 305 0.22 -27.86 18.23
N GLU A 306 0.58 -28.92 18.96
CA GLU A 306 1.94 -29.47 18.90
C GLU A 306 2.24 -30.05 17.52
N GLU A 307 1.29 -30.77 16.94
CA GLU A 307 1.41 -31.37 15.62
C GLU A 307 1.52 -30.31 14.51
N HIS A 308 0.79 -29.21 14.65
CA HIS A 308 0.94 -28.06 13.75
C HIS A 308 2.33 -27.43 13.86
N LEU A 309 2.85 -27.26 15.08
CA LEU A 309 4.18 -26.71 15.27
C LEU A 309 5.26 -27.67 14.75
N ASP A 310 5.14 -28.99 14.97
CA ASP A 310 6.05 -30.00 14.42
C ASP A 310 6.18 -29.84 12.89
N ARG A 311 5.06 -29.78 12.18
CA ARG A 311 5.06 -29.62 10.71
C ARG A 311 5.63 -28.28 10.26
N MET A 312 5.38 -27.21 11.02
CA MET A 312 5.96 -25.90 10.75
C MET A 312 7.50 -25.92 10.86
N PHE A 313 8.03 -26.56 11.92
CA PHE A 313 9.47 -26.73 12.12
C PHE A 313 10.09 -27.62 11.04
N ASP A 314 9.43 -28.72 10.66
CA ASP A 314 9.89 -29.58 9.57
C ASP A 314 9.91 -28.84 8.23
N SER A 315 8.90 -28.04 7.94
CA SER A 315 8.83 -27.21 6.74
C SER A 315 9.94 -26.15 6.73
N ALA A 316 10.16 -25.47 7.86
CA ALA A 316 11.22 -24.47 8.00
C ALA A 316 12.62 -25.11 7.84
N LYS A 317 12.80 -26.32 8.39
CA LYS A 317 14.02 -27.11 8.24
C LYS A 317 14.24 -27.55 6.79
N ALA A 318 13.20 -28.00 6.09
CA ALA A 318 13.27 -28.36 4.67
C ALA A 318 13.68 -27.18 3.79
N LEU A 319 13.25 -25.96 4.16
CA LEU A 319 13.67 -24.73 3.50
C LEU A 319 14.98 -24.14 4.05
N ALA A 320 15.70 -24.84 4.93
CA ALA A 320 16.96 -24.40 5.54
C ALA A 320 16.86 -23.01 6.21
N PHE A 321 15.80 -22.76 6.96
CA PHE A 321 15.68 -21.54 7.77
C PHE A 321 16.72 -21.56 8.90
N ASN A 322 17.32 -20.41 9.18
CA ASN A 322 18.20 -20.19 10.32
C ASN A 322 17.53 -19.26 11.33
N ASN A 323 17.93 -19.33 12.60
CA ASN A 323 17.39 -18.49 13.67
C ASN A 323 15.85 -18.54 13.72
N VAL A 324 15.28 -19.74 13.58
CA VAL A 324 13.86 -19.98 13.75
C VAL A 324 13.51 -19.75 15.23
N PRO A 325 12.45 -18.97 15.56
CA PRO A 325 12.00 -18.80 16.93
C PRO A 325 11.73 -20.14 17.60
N THR A 326 12.01 -20.22 18.89
CA THR A 326 11.74 -21.41 19.69
C THR A 326 10.24 -21.70 19.75
N ARG A 327 9.91 -22.96 20.05
CA ARG A 327 8.52 -23.39 20.21
C ARG A 327 7.77 -22.55 21.24
N ASP A 328 8.42 -22.19 22.34
CA ASP A 328 7.81 -21.41 23.41
C ASP A 328 7.56 -19.96 23.00
N GLU A 329 8.49 -19.33 22.26
CA GLU A 329 8.28 -17.98 21.71
C GLU A 329 7.09 -17.94 20.73
N ILE A 330 6.96 -18.96 19.87
CA ILE A 330 5.82 -19.06 18.95
C ILE A 330 4.50 -19.21 19.72
N LYS A 331 4.47 -20.10 20.73
CA LYS A 331 3.30 -20.29 21.59
C LYS A 331 2.92 -19.02 22.33
N GLU A 332 3.92 -18.31 22.88
CA GLU A 332 3.71 -17.04 23.57
C GLU A 332 3.06 -16.01 22.65
N ALA A 333 3.56 -15.83 21.43
CA ALA A 333 2.99 -14.94 20.43
C ALA A 333 1.53 -15.32 20.07
N ILE A 334 1.26 -16.63 19.89
CA ILE A 334 -0.09 -17.15 19.64
C ILE A 334 -1.04 -16.79 20.78
N PHE A 335 -0.68 -17.14 22.01
CA PHE A 335 -1.57 -16.94 23.15
C PHE A 335 -1.75 -15.46 23.51
N LYS A 336 -0.70 -14.64 23.43
CA LYS A 336 -0.83 -13.18 23.58
C LYS A 336 -1.80 -12.60 22.56
N THR A 337 -1.72 -13.03 21.30
CA THR A 337 -2.62 -12.57 20.24
C THR A 337 -4.07 -12.96 20.51
N LEU A 338 -4.32 -14.22 20.92
CA LEU A 338 -5.66 -14.69 21.25
C LEU A 338 -6.26 -13.96 22.46
N ILE A 339 -5.50 -13.83 23.54
CA ILE A 339 -5.93 -13.15 24.77
C ILE A 339 -6.29 -11.68 24.48
N ARG A 340 -5.45 -10.98 23.72
CA ARG A 340 -5.66 -9.55 23.44
C ARG A 340 -6.84 -9.29 22.51
N ASN A 341 -7.23 -10.27 21.71
CA ASN A 341 -8.42 -10.21 20.86
C ASN A 341 -9.67 -10.85 21.49
N GLY A 342 -9.57 -11.45 22.69
CA GLY A 342 -10.68 -12.18 23.33
C GLY A 342 -11.14 -13.42 22.55
N MET A 343 -10.25 -14.04 21.78
CA MET A 343 -10.56 -15.16 20.89
C MET A 343 -10.35 -16.50 21.60
N PHE A 344 -11.42 -17.02 22.20
CA PHE A 344 -11.41 -18.31 22.92
C PHE A 344 -12.21 -19.41 22.22
N ASP A 345 -12.89 -19.11 21.12
CA ASP A 345 -13.65 -20.10 20.34
C ASP A 345 -13.86 -19.58 18.92
N ASN A 346 -14.30 -20.41 17.97
CA ASN A 346 -14.70 -20.02 16.61
C ASN A 346 -13.72 -19.06 15.89
N ALA A 347 -12.44 -19.21 16.19
CA ALA A 347 -11.35 -18.41 15.62
C ALA A 347 -10.40 -19.30 14.82
N HIS A 348 -9.80 -18.70 13.80
CA HIS A 348 -8.77 -19.33 12.99
C HIS A 348 -7.52 -18.48 13.01
N ILE A 349 -6.36 -19.11 13.18
CA ILE A 349 -5.05 -18.47 13.06
C ILE A 349 -4.41 -18.92 11.77
N ARG A 350 -4.06 -17.95 10.91
CA ARG A 350 -3.02 -18.14 9.90
C ARG A 350 -1.68 -17.80 10.55
N LEU A 351 -0.97 -18.82 11.00
CA LEU A 351 0.38 -18.70 11.55
C LEU A 351 1.36 -18.73 10.39
N SER A 352 2.23 -17.74 10.23
CA SER A 352 3.24 -17.72 9.16
C SER A 352 4.60 -17.37 9.72
N LEU A 353 5.65 -17.94 9.13
CA LEU A 353 7.04 -17.61 9.42
C LEU A 353 7.76 -17.38 8.10
N THR A 354 8.18 -16.14 7.89
CA THR A 354 9.02 -15.78 6.75
C THR A 354 10.49 -15.98 7.11
N ARG A 355 11.35 -16.17 6.12
CA ARG A 355 12.81 -16.11 6.36
C ARG A 355 13.27 -14.71 6.82
N GLY A 356 12.40 -13.71 6.69
CA GLY A 356 12.56 -12.38 7.23
C GLY A 356 12.97 -11.32 6.21
N LYS A 357 13.26 -10.14 6.73
CA LYS A 357 13.76 -8.99 5.98
C LYS A 357 15.15 -9.27 5.41
N LYS A 358 15.38 -8.85 4.15
CA LYS A 358 16.70 -8.85 3.51
C LYS A 358 17.40 -7.51 3.66
N VAL A 359 18.73 -7.52 3.74
CA VAL A 359 19.56 -6.29 3.68
C VAL A 359 19.54 -5.62 2.31
N THR A 360 19.28 -6.40 1.26
CA THR A 360 19.13 -5.92 -0.11
C THR A 360 18.23 -6.87 -0.92
N SER A 361 17.72 -6.41 -2.06
CA SER A 361 16.93 -7.22 -2.96
C SER A 361 17.79 -8.32 -3.60
N GLY A 362 17.28 -9.55 -3.66
CA GLY A 362 17.98 -10.66 -4.31
C GLY A 362 17.47 -12.04 -3.91
N MET A 363 17.82 -13.06 -4.71
CA MET A 363 17.33 -14.43 -4.51
C MET A 363 18.03 -15.18 -3.36
N SER A 364 19.27 -14.83 -3.04
CA SER A 364 20.04 -15.55 -2.01
C SER A 364 19.39 -15.45 -0.63
N PRO A 365 19.20 -16.57 0.09
CA PRO A 365 18.85 -16.57 1.52
C PRO A 365 19.93 -15.92 2.41
N GLY A 366 21.16 -15.79 1.92
CA GLY A 366 22.26 -15.16 2.66
C GLY A 366 22.06 -13.66 2.95
N PHE A 367 21.07 -13.02 2.33
CA PHE A 367 20.71 -11.63 2.62
C PHE A 367 19.75 -11.48 3.81
N ASN A 368 19.20 -12.57 4.35
CA ASN A 368 18.29 -12.59 5.50
C ASN A 368 19.07 -12.50 6.82
N LEU A 369 19.58 -11.30 7.12
CA LEU A 369 20.44 -11.07 8.30
C LEU A 369 19.68 -10.54 9.53
N TYR A 370 18.39 -10.24 9.39
CA TYR A 370 17.56 -9.68 10.48
C TYR A 370 16.78 -10.74 11.27
N GLY A 371 16.94 -12.04 10.95
CA GLY A 371 16.16 -13.12 11.54
C GLY A 371 14.79 -13.31 10.89
N CYS A 372 14.09 -14.37 11.27
CA CYS A 372 12.77 -14.70 10.74
C CYS A 372 11.70 -13.69 11.19
N THR A 373 10.63 -13.53 10.41
CA THR A 373 9.47 -12.72 10.81
C THR A 373 8.27 -13.63 11.08
N LEU A 374 7.88 -13.73 12.35
CA LEU A 374 6.70 -14.48 12.79
C LEU A 374 5.45 -13.64 12.62
N ILE A 375 4.38 -14.23 12.09
CA ILE A 375 3.09 -13.57 11.87
C ILE A 375 1.99 -14.44 12.49
N VAL A 376 1.23 -13.90 13.44
CA VAL A 376 0.05 -14.55 14.02
C VAL A 376 -1.19 -13.75 13.62
N LEU A 377 -1.86 -14.19 12.54
CA LEU A 377 -3.10 -13.58 12.06
C LEU A 377 -4.29 -14.39 12.56
N ALA A 378 -4.85 -14.00 13.70
CA ALA A 378 -6.06 -14.58 14.28
C ALA A 378 -7.30 -13.80 13.82
N GLU A 379 -8.33 -14.50 13.32
CA GLU A 379 -9.61 -13.90 12.91
C GLU A 379 -10.78 -14.71 13.48
N TRP A 380 -11.87 -14.01 13.83
CA TRP A 380 -13.17 -14.67 14.00
C TRP A 380 -13.61 -15.21 12.65
N LYS A 381 -13.80 -16.52 12.56
CA LYS A 381 -13.96 -17.16 11.25
C LYS A 381 -14.83 -18.42 11.36
N PRO A 382 -16.12 -18.35 10.99
CA PRO A 382 -16.95 -19.55 10.92
C PRO A 382 -16.43 -20.54 9.86
N PRO A 383 -16.88 -21.81 9.86
CA PRO A 383 -16.57 -22.77 8.81
C PRO A 383 -16.84 -22.19 7.42
N VAL A 384 -15.97 -22.48 6.45
CA VAL A 384 -16.06 -21.90 5.09
C VAL A 384 -17.22 -22.52 4.30
N TYR A 385 -17.53 -23.78 4.56
CA TYR A 385 -18.54 -24.53 3.84
C TYR A 385 -19.76 -24.80 4.72
N ASP A 386 -20.94 -24.79 4.09
CA ASP A 386 -22.16 -25.31 4.69
C ASP A 386 -22.14 -26.84 4.65
N ASN A 387 -21.51 -27.44 5.67
CA ASN A 387 -21.36 -28.89 5.78
C ASN A 387 -22.70 -29.65 5.85
N THR A 388 -23.83 -28.96 5.98
CA THR A 388 -25.17 -29.58 5.92
C THR A 388 -25.65 -29.84 4.50
N LYS A 389 -25.23 -29.01 3.53
CA LYS A 389 -25.59 -29.13 2.10
C LYS A 389 -24.53 -29.84 1.28
N GLY A 390 -23.29 -29.88 1.79
CA GLY A 390 -22.14 -30.40 1.07
C GLY A 390 -21.68 -29.46 -0.05
N ILE A 391 -20.61 -29.87 -0.73
CA ILE A 391 -19.91 -29.08 -1.73
C ILE A 391 -19.91 -29.75 -3.11
N THR A 392 -19.82 -28.95 -4.16
CA THR A 392 -19.54 -29.39 -5.53
C THR A 392 -18.06 -29.20 -5.84
N LEU A 393 -17.46 -30.22 -6.47
CA LEU A 393 -16.10 -30.16 -6.99
C LEU A 393 -16.07 -30.19 -8.52
N VAL A 394 -15.02 -29.58 -9.08
CA VAL A 394 -14.61 -29.74 -10.48
C VAL A 394 -13.15 -30.19 -10.54
N THR A 395 -12.77 -30.95 -11.55
CA THR A 395 -11.38 -31.32 -11.78
C THR A 395 -10.65 -30.18 -12.49
N ALA A 396 -9.58 -29.69 -11.88
CA ALA A 396 -8.71 -28.68 -12.48
C ALA A 396 -7.77 -29.28 -13.53
N THR A 397 -7.48 -28.48 -14.55
CA THR A 397 -6.39 -28.73 -15.50
C THR A 397 -5.03 -28.44 -14.88
N THR A 398 -4.95 -27.49 -13.93
CA THR A 398 -3.74 -27.26 -13.13
C THR A 398 -3.36 -28.50 -12.32
N ARG A 399 -2.14 -29.00 -12.52
CA ARG A 399 -1.59 -30.17 -11.79
C ARG A 399 -0.93 -29.75 -10.48
N ARG A 400 -0.95 -30.64 -9.50
CA ARG A 400 -0.34 -30.41 -8.19
C ARG A 400 1.19 -30.52 -8.27
N ASN A 401 1.88 -29.70 -7.49
CA ASN A 401 3.34 -29.67 -7.48
C ASN A 401 3.93 -31.04 -7.12
N SER A 402 4.94 -31.44 -7.89
CA SER A 402 5.75 -32.64 -7.61
C SER A 402 6.84 -32.35 -6.59
N PRO A 403 7.31 -33.36 -5.83
CA PRO A 403 8.58 -33.31 -5.11
C PRO A 403 9.78 -32.86 -5.98
N ASN A 404 9.71 -33.05 -7.31
CA ASN A 404 10.73 -32.59 -8.25
C ASN A 404 10.75 -31.07 -8.50
N ASN A 405 9.75 -30.33 -8.01
CA ASN A 405 9.63 -28.88 -8.20
C ASN A 405 9.60 -28.18 -6.85
N LEU A 406 8.47 -28.25 -6.17
CA LEU A 406 8.26 -27.68 -4.85
C LEU A 406 7.35 -28.66 -4.09
N ASP A 407 7.96 -29.49 -3.25
CA ASP A 407 7.27 -30.60 -2.59
C ASP A 407 6.07 -30.09 -1.77
N SER A 408 4.90 -30.65 -2.05
CA SER A 408 3.63 -30.35 -1.38
C SER A 408 3.64 -30.66 0.12
N LYS A 409 4.60 -31.47 0.60
CA LYS A 409 4.78 -31.78 2.02
C LYS A 409 5.33 -30.59 2.81
N ILE A 410 5.99 -29.64 2.15
CA ILE A 410 6.40 -28.38 2.77
C ILE A 410 5.16 -27.48 2.81
N HIS A 411 4.72 -27.08 3.99
CA HIS A 411 3.56 -26.19 4.11
C HIS A 411 3.99 -24.73 3.89
N HIS A 412 4.23 -24.37 2.62
CA HIS A 412 4.80 -23.09 2.18
C HIS A 412 3.74 -22.09 1.68
N ASN A 413 4.08 -20.80 1.61
CA ASN A 413 3.15 -19.77 1.10
C ASN A 413 3.12 -19.60 -0.43
N ASN A 414 3.89 -20.39 -1.19
CA ASN A 414 3.85 -20.40 -2.66
C ASN A 414 2.58 -21.07 -3.21
N LEU A 415 1.42 -20.45 -2.99
CA LEU A 415 0.09 -21.00 -3.25
C LEU A 415 -0.47 -20.64 -4.64
N LEU A 416 0.33 -20.05 -5.55
CA LEU A 416 -0.17 -19.68 -6.88
C LEU A 416 -0.70 -20.89 -7.66
N ASN A 417 -0.06 -22.06 -7.54
CA ASN A 417 -0.54 -23.32 -8.12
C ASN A 417 -1.96 -23.67 -7.64
N ASN A 418 -2.20 -23.59 -6.33
CA ASN A 418 -3.50 -23.82 -5.72
C ASN A 418 -4.54 -22.73 -6.11
N ILE A 419 -4.11 -21.47 -6.17
CA ILE A 419 -4.98 -20.34 -6.56
C ILE A 419 -5.45 -20.49 -8.01
N LEU A 420 -4.58 -20.94 -8.93
CA LEU A 420 -4.96 -21.21 -10.32
C LEU A 420 -6.04 -22.30 -10.41
N ALA A 421 -5.89 -23.40 -9.67
CA ALA A 421 -6.94 -24.42 -9.58
C ALA A 421 -8.24 -23.85 -8.97
N LYS A 422 -8.15 -22.98 -7.95
CA LYS A 422 -9.33 -22.31 -7.39
C LYS A 422 -10.03 -21.37 -8.39
N ILE A 423 -9.27 -20.70 -9.25
CA ILE A 423 -9.81 -19.88 -10.35
C ILE A 423 -10.60 -20.75 -11.32
N GLU A 424 -10.07 -21.92 -11.71
CA GLU A 424 -10.80 -22.89 -12.53
C GLU A 424 -12.09 -23.36 -11.85
N GLY A 425 -12.04 -23.65 -10.55
CA GLY A 425 -13.21 -23.98 -9.73
C GLY A 425 -14.29 -22.90 -9.77
N ASN A 426 -13.90 -21.64 -9.54
CA ASN A 426 -14.80 -20.50 -9.59
C ASN A 426 -15.44 -20.32 -10.97
N ASN A 427 -14.66 -20.46 -12.05
CA ASN A 427 -15.16 -20.35 -13.43
C ASN A 427 -16.16 -21.47 -13.79
N ALA A 428 -16.04 -22.63 -13.14
CA ALA A 428 -16.96 -23.74 -13.26
C ALA A 428 -18.17 -23.65 -12.31
N ASN A 429 -18.27 -22.60 -11.48
CA ASN A 429 -19.24 -22.47 -10.39
C ASN A 429 -19.23 -23.68 -9.43
N ALA A 430 -18.04 -24.18 -9.12
CA ALA A 430 -17.80 -25.21 -8.12
C ALA A 430 -17.21 -24.58 -6.83
N ASP A 431 -17.45 -25.24 -5.69
CA ASP A 431 -17.00 -24.78 -4.38
C ASP A 431 -15.48 -24.96 -4.21
N ASP A 432 -14.91 -26.03 -4.77
CA ASP A 432 -13.47 -26.30 -4.78
C ASP A 432 -13.06 -27.09 -6.04
N ALA A 433 -11.76 -27.19 -6.30
CA ALA A 433 -11.23 -27.90 -7.45
C ALA A 433 -10.32 -29.07 -7.04
N ILE A 434 -10.57 -30.26 -7.60
CA ILE A 434 -9.72 -31.46 -7.48
C ILE A 434 -8.47 -31.25 -8.36
N MET A 435 -7.30 -31.42 -7.75
CA MET A 435 -6.01 -31.38 -8.43
C MET A 435 -5.46 -32.79 -8.62
N LEU A 436 -4.93 -33.06 -9.82
CA LEU A 436 -4.31 -34.35 -10.15
C LEU A 436 -2.78 -34.26 -10.05
N ASP A 437 -2.15 -35.40 -9.78
CA ASP A 437 -0.70 -35.57 -9.92
C ASP A 437 -0.27 -35.64 -11.40
N LYS A 438 1.05 -35.68 -11.64
CA LYS A 438 1.63 -35.71 -12.99
C LYS A 438 1.22 -36.92 -13.83
N ASP A 439 0.80 -38.02 -13.19
CA ASP A 439 0.41 -39.26 -13.86
C ASP A 439 -1.13 -39.38 -13.99
N GLY A 440 -1.87 -38.37 -13.53
CA GLY A 440 -3.32 -38.29 -13.65
C GLY A 440 -4.12 -38.91 -12.49
N TYR A 441 -3.46 -39.29 -11.39
CA TYR A 441 -4.18 -39.73 -10.18
C TYR A 441 -4.58 -38.54 -9.32
N VAL A 442 -5.64 -38.69 -8.54
CA VAL A 442 -6.11 -37.63 -7.63
C VAL A 442 -5.09 -37.41 -6.53
N SER A 443 -4.79 -36.15 -6.24
CA SER A 443 -3.84 -35.73 -5.20
C SER A 443 -4.58 -35.16 -3.99
N GLU A 444 -5.13 -33.96 -4.14
CA GLU A 444 -5.92 -33.23 -3.14
C GLU A 444 -6.81 -32.22 -3.87
N THR A 445 -7.63 -31.45 -3.16
CA THR A 445 -8.22 -30.24 -3.75
C THR A 445 -7.23 -29.07 -3.67
N ASN A 446 -7.58 -27.91 -4.20
CA ASN A 446 -6.73 -26.72 -4.04
C ASN A 446 -6.52 -26.28 -2.57
N ALA A 447 -7.29 -26.77 -1.59
CA ALA A 447 -7.17 -26.34 -0.20
C ALA A 447 -7.31 -27.45 0.86
N THR A 448 -7.73 -28.66 0.49
CA THR A 448 -8.10 -29.74 1.43
C THR A 448 -7.70 -31.11 0.90
N ASN A 449 -7.44 -32.06 1.81
CA ASN A 449 -7.30 -33.46 1.40
C ASN A 449 -8.68 -34.05 1.05
N ILE A 450 -8.71 -35.17 0.35
CA ILE A 450 -9.95 -35.78 -0.15
C ILE A 450 -9.99 -37.28 0.14
N PHE A 451 -11.16 -37.77 0.51
CA PHE A 451 -11.44 -39.17 0.83
C PHE A 451 -12.62 -39.66 0.02
N LEU A 452 -12.67 -40.97 -0.22
CA LEU A 452 -13.84 -41.65 -0.74
C LEU A 452 -14.17 -42.91 0.06
N VAL A 453 -15.41 -43.34 -0.04
CA VAL A 453 -15.85 -44.68 0.38
C VAL A 453 -16.33 -45.45 -0.84
N LYS A 454 -15.89 -46.70 -0.95
CA LYS A 454 -16.43 -47.66 -1.92
C LYS A 454 -16.58 -49.02 -1.27
N LYS A 455 -17.80 -49.59 -1.31
CA LYS A 455 -18.11 -50.91 -0.73
C LYS A 455 -17.63 -51.04 0.73
N GLY A 456 -17.82 -49.98 1.53
CA GLY A 456 -17.44 -49.94 2.94
C GLY A 456 -15.95 -49.75 3.22
N ILE A 457 -15.11 -49.55 2.20
CA ILE A 457 -13.67 -49.28 2.35
C ILE A 457 -13.43 -47.78 2.21
N VAL A 458 -12.79 -47.18 3.22
CA VAL A 458 -12.36 -45.78 3.22
C VAL A 458 -11.01 -45.69 2.51
N MET A 459 -10.90 -44.77 1.55
CA MET A 459 -9.68 -44.58 0.77
C MET A 459 -9.32 -43.10 0.66
N THR A 460 -8.02 -42.81 0.68
CA THR A 460 -7.46 -41.48 0.43
C THR A 460 -6.25 -41.61 -0.49
N PRO A 461 -5.96 -40.60 -1.33
CA PRO A 461 -4.70 -40.52 -2.04
C PRO A 461 -3.51 -40.67 -1.10
N HIS A 462 -2.50 -41.45 -1.51
CA HIS A 462 -1.20 -41.49 -0.85
C HIS A 462 -0.53 -40.12 -0.93
N ALA A 463 0.19 -39.73 0.13
CA ALA A 463 0.76 -38.40 0.27
C ALA A 463 2.00 -38.13 -0.61
N ASP A 464 2.02 -38.64 -1.84
CA ASP A 464 3.10 -38.41 -2.81
C ASP A 464 3.10 -36.97 -3.33
N TYR A 465 1.89 -36.43 -3.61
CA TYR A 465 1.66 -35.12 -4.24
C TYR A 465 0.74 -34.20 -3.43
N CYS A 466 0.36 -34.55 -2.20
CA CYS A 466 -0.49 -33.72 -1.36
C CYS A 466 0.21 -33.32 -0.06
N LEU A 467 -0.37 -32.39 0.69
CA LEU A 467 0.07 -32.13 2.06
C LEU A 467 -0.43 -33.28 2.97
N PRO A 468 0.40 -33.87 3.84
CA PRO A 468 -0.07 -34.77 4.88
C PRO A 468 -0.80 -33.94 5.95
N GLY A 469 -2.08 -33.67 5.71
CA GLY A 469 -2.92 -32.83 6.58
C GLY A 469 -3.06 -33.41 7.98
N ILE A 470 -3.07 -32.55 9.00
CA ILE A 470 -3.34 -32.97 10.39
C ILE A 470 -4.77 -33.45 10.53
N THR A 471 -5.75 -32.74 9.95
CA THR A 471 -7.15 -33.21 9.90
C THR A 471 -7.28 -34.55 9.19
N ARG A 472 -6.52 -34.76 8.10
CA ARG A 472 -6.44 -36.06 7.41
C ARG A 472 -5.92 -37.16 8.34
N ALA A 473 -4.81 -36.92 9.05
CA ALA A 473 -4.27 -37.87 10.02
C ALA A 473 -5.27 -38.21 11.12
N THR A 474 -5.94 -37.20 11.70
CA THR A 474 -7.01 -37.40 12.70
C THR A 474 -8.16 -38.25 12.14
N VAL A 475 -8.62 -37.99 10.92
CA VAL A 475 -9.66 -38.82 10.30
C VAL A 475 -9.18 -40.26 10.10
N MET A 476 -7.94 -40.48 9.68
CA MET A 476 -7.37 -41.82 9.52
C MET A 476 -7.28 -42.58 10.87
N GLU A 477 -6.94 -41.88 11.96
CA GLU A 477 -6.95 -42.43 13.32
C GLU A 477 -8.38 -42.83 13.74
N LEU A 478 -9.36 -41.97 13.47
CA LEU A 478 -10.76 -42.22 13.78
C LEU A 478 -11.32 -43.40 12.98
N VAL A 479 -11.05 -43.51 11.68
CA VAL A 479 -11.44 -44.66 10.85
C VAL A 479 -10.92 -45.97 11.43
N LYS A 480 -9.65 -46.00 11.86
CA LYS A 480 -9.05 -47.17 12.53
C LYS A 480 -9.70 -47.47 13.87
N LYS A 481 -10.00 -46.44 14.67
CA LYS A 481 -10.67 -46.57 15.98
C LYS A 481 -12.09 -47.16 15.84
N GLU A 482 -12.82 -46.75 14.81
CA GLU A 482 -14.13 -47.30 14.44
C GLU A 482 -14.05 -48.68 13.76
N LYS A 483 -12.84 -49.26 13.63
CA LYS A 483 -12.58 -50.58 13.02
C LYS A 483 -13.03 -50.68 11.56
N LEU A 484 -13.02 -49.55 10.84
CA LEU A 484 -13.26 -49.50 9.41
C LEU A 484 -11.94 -49.79 8.65
N VAL A 485 -12.08 -50.29 7.41
CA VAL A 485 -10.92 -50.53 6.54
C VAL A 485 -10.47 -49.22 5.91
N LEU A 486 -9.18 -48.90 6.08
CA LEU A 486 -8.54 -47.71 5.52
C LEU A 486 -7.44 -48.12 4.54
N GLU A 487 -7.50 -47.61 3.31
CA GLU A 487 -6.42 -47.73 2.34
C GLU A 487 -5.87 -46.36 1.92
N GLU A 488 -4.57 -46.20 2.06
CA GLU A 488 -3.83 -45.07 1.48
C GLU A 488 -3.15 -45.55 0.21
N ARG A 489 -3.61 -45.08 -0.97
CA ARG A 489 -3.10 -45.54 -2.28
C ARG A 489 -3.28 -44.51 -3.37
N ARG A 490 -2.77 -44.79 -4.57
CA ARG A 490 -3.10 -44.00 -5.77
C ARG A 490 -4.54 -44.32 -6.19
N ILE A 491 -5.31 -43.27 -6.48
CA ILE A 491 -6.74 -43.38 -6.80
C ILE A 491 -7.01 -42.57 -8.07
N SER A 492 -7.60 -43.21 -9.07
CA SER A 492 -7.95 -42.57 -10.34
C SER A 492 -9.18 -41.66 -10.19
N LEU A 493 -9.33 -40.70 -11.10
CA LEU A 493 -10.50 -39.84 -11.10
C LEU A 493 -11.82 -40.61 -11.32
N SER A 494 -11.81 -41.67 -12.13
CA SER A 494 -12.99 -42.52 -12.34
C SER A 494 -13.45 -43.25 -11.07
N GLU A 495 -12.53 -43.57 -10.16
CA GLU A 495 -12.90 -44.14 -8.86
C GLU A 495 -13.62 -43.12 -7.97
N PHE A 496 -13.20 -41.85 -8.00
CA PHE A 496 -13.94 -40.77 -7.32
C PHE A 496 -15.32 -40.52 -7.94
N HIS A 497 -15.42 -40.53 -9.27
CA HIS A 497 -16.71 -40.36 -9.95
C HIS A 497 -17.72 -41.48 -9.65
N THR A 498 -17.24 -42.66 -9.28
CA THR A 498 -18.07 -43.84 -9.01
C THR A 498 -18.11 -44.21 -7.52
N ALA A 499 -17.56 -43.37 -6.64
CA ALA A 499 -17.56 -43.57 -5.21
C ALA A 499 -18.99 -43.59 -4.65
N ASP A 500 -19.17 -44.30 -3.53
CA ASP A 500 -20.44 -44.32 -2.82
C ASP A 500 -20.59 -43.03 -1.99
N GLU A 501 -19.50 -42.57 -1.36
CA GLU A 501 -19.41 -41.28 -0.66
C GLU A 501 -18.06 -40.61 -0.91
N VAL A 502 -18.00 -39.27 -0.86
CA VAL A 502 -16.78 -38.49 -0.95
C VAL A 502 -16.86 -37.33 0.04
N TRP A 503 -15.76 -36.99 0.70
CA TRP A 503 -15.64 -35.78 1.51
C TRP A 503 -14.23 -35.19 1.44
N THR A 504 -14.11 -33.93 1.83
CA THR A 504 -12.82 -33.25 1.98
C THR A 504 -12.49 -32.99 3.44
N THR A 505 -11.20 -32.86 3.75
CA THR A 505 -10.72 -32.58 5.11
C THR A 505 -9.73 -31.40 5.14
N GLY A 506 -9.92 -30.49 6.09
CA GLY A 506 -8.95 -29.44 6.39
C GLY A 506 -9.38 -28.53 7.53
N THR A 507 -8.46 -27.73 8.08
CA THR A 507 -8.72 -26.90 9.26
C THR A 507 -9.90 -25.93 9.10
N MET A 508 -10.06 -25.35 7.90
CA MET A 508 -11.07 -24.32 7.61
C MET A 508 -12.46 -24.87 7.24
N GLY A 509 -12.50 -25.97 6.49
CA GLY A 509 -13.72 -26.64 6.04
C GLY A 509 -14.19 -27.76 6.97
N GLU A 510 -13.32 -28.18 7.89
CA GLU A 510 -13.48 -29.36 8.74
C GLU A 510 -13.68 -30.60 7.86
N LEU A 511 -14.78 -31.34 8.04
CA LEU A 511 -15.18 -32.44 7.17
C LEU A 511 -16.35 -31.98 6.30
N SER A 512 -16.11 -31.78 5.02
CA SER A 512 -17.13 -31.28 4.09
C SER A 512 -17.55 -32.37 3.11
N PRO A 513 -18.81 -32.84 3.16
CA PRO A 513 -19.33 -33.82 2.21
C PRO A 513 -19.32 -33.30 0.78
N VAL A 514 -18.99 -34.14 -0.18
CA VAL A 514 -19.01 -33.81 -1.61
C VAL A 514 -20.21 -34.47 -2.26
N VAL A 515 -21.11 -33.66 -2.82
CA VAL A 515 -22.38 -34.15 -3.41
C VAL A 515 -22.29 -34.27 -4.94
N ARG A 516 -21.29 -33.65 -5.56
CA ARG A 516 -21.15 -33.63 -7.01
C ARG A 516 -19.69 -33.42 -7.43
N ILE A 517 -19.24 -34.16 -8.44
CA ILE A 517 -17.91 -34.03 -9.05
C ILE A 517 -18.06 -33.99 -10.58
N ASP A 518 -17.56 -32.94 -11.23
CA ASP A 518 -17.57 -32.83 -12.71
C ASP A 518 -18.98 -33.03 -13.32
N GLY A 519 -20.00 -32.52 -12.64
CA GLY A 519 -21.41 -32.67 -13.05
C GLY A 519 -22.06 -34.02 -12.69
N ARG A 520 -21.31 -34.99 -12.14
CA ARG A 520 -21.83 -36.29 -11.70
C ARG A 520 -22.22 -36.23 -10.23
N VAL A 521 -23.44 -36.67 -9.92
CA VAL A 521 -23.92 -36.79 -8.55
C VAL A 521 -23.14 -37.89 -7.84
N ILE A 522 -22.57 -37.56 -6.69
CA ILE A 522 -22.08 -38.55 -5.72
C ILE A 522 -23.26 -38.83 -4.79
N ALA A 523 -23.60 -40.11 -4.60
CA ALA A 523 -24.84 -40.50 -3.92
C ALA A 523 -24.98 -39.80 -2.56
N SER A 524 -26.23 -39.47 -2.22
CA SER A 524 -26.54 -38.78 -0.97
C SER A 524 -26.05 -39.58 0.23
N LEU A 525 -25.34 -38.89 1.12
CA LEU A 525 -25.03 -39.26 2.50
C LEU A 525 -25.87 -40.47 2.98
N ASN A 526 -25.30 -41.68 3.00
CA ASN A 526 -25.91 -42.72 3.80
C ASN A 526 -25.70 -42.29 5.25
N PRO A 527 -26.77 -41.96 6.00
CA PRO A 527 -26.63 -41.45 7.34
C PRO A 527 -25.84 -42.40 8.22
N GLU A 528 -25.75 -43.70 7.93
CA GLU A 528 -25.05 -44.66 8.80
C GLU A 528 -23.51 -44.53 8.80
N ILE A 529 -22.87 -44.11 7.70
CA ILE A 529 -21.39 -43.94 7.64
C ILE A 529 -21.01 -42.48 7.96
N THR A 530 -21.83 -41.52 7.53
CA THR A 530 -21.66 -40.12 7.93
C THR A 530 -22.34 -39.76 9.26
N GLN A 531 -23.00 -40.70 9.97
CA GLN A 531 -23.51 -40.51 11.36
C GLN A 531 -22.38 -40.29 12.36
N HIS A 532 -21.14 -40.53 11.97
CA HIS A 532 -19.97 -39.99 12.65
C HIS A 532 -19.81 -38.47 12.45
N ARG A 533 -20.91 -37.70 12.30
CA ARG A 533 -20.97 -36.25 12.58
C ARG A 533 -20.44 -35.92 13.98
N HIS A 534 -20.39 -36.92 14.87
CA HIS A 534 -19.72 -36.92 16.16
C HIS A 534 -18.18 -37.04 16.11
N TRP A 535 -17.53 -37.06 14.94
CA TRP A 535 -16.07 -36.79 14.84
C TRP A 535 -15.70 -35.34 15.19
N ASN A 536 -16.69 -34.47 15.39
CA ASN A 536 -16.58 -33.25 16.19
C ASN A 536 -16.36 -33.51 17.71
N GLY A 537 -16.32 -34.77 18.15
CA GLY A 537 -16.30 -35.20 19.55
C GLY A 537 -15.05 -34.85 20.34
N GLU A 538 -14.02 -34.27 19.72
CA GLU A 538 -12.89 -33.64 20.44
C GLU A 538 -13.11 -32.14 20.70
N ARG A 539 -14.35 -31.62 20.58
CA ARG A 539 -14.72 -30.34 21.22
C ARG A 539 -14.60 -30.40 22.75
N ASP A 540 -14.74 -31.60 23.30
CA ASP A 540 -14.64 -31.88 24.73
C ASP A 540 -13.31 -32.58 24.97
N GLY A 541 -12.27 -31.79 25.22
CA GLY A 541 -10.92 -32.31 25.32
C GLY A 541 -10.76 -33.36 26.42
N SER A 542 -10.53 -34.60 26.00
CA SER A 542 -9.81 -35.62 26.76
C SER A 542 -8.34 -35.62 26.35
#